data_AF-A0A967E543-F1
#
_entry.id   AF-A0A967E543-F1
#
_cell.length_a   1.000
_cell.length_b   1.000
_cell.length_c   1.000
_cell.angle_alpha   90.00
_cell.angle_beta   90.00
_cell.angle_gamma   90.00
#
_symmetry.space_group_name_H-M   'P 1'
#
loop_
_entity.id
_entity.type
_entity.pdbx_description
1 polymer ?
#
loop_
_entity_poly.entity_id
_entity_poly.type
_entity_poly.pdbx_seq_one_letter_code
_entity_poly.pdbx_strand_id
1 'polypeptide(L)'
;MGFSRRQFFKMSAGAAAVTMADGMLACAAPWTNGTQKSESTSPPPARQVVQEDRNSSKSTSPKTAAGGATSRGSFNPFKERGMPIDKQFRNWAELVGKPYDPHSVPAYTRTRIILMNGIEVEATLFSHQFMRHTNDQDLRRELSLTRRIEQQQQKAVAGLIPGEETTLEVVIGYEQLAVDLTAWLARNEPDPYAKQVYDFGLLEDFDHLYRYADLLHLTQGKRAEEIVDRLTEIMPGRPTKLEHRHPFDDVRRPVTGPTAHPLTNLQVLTLVSAEQQTMNYYMNVGNRPVESIARGLYTEIGQIEEQHVTQYESLMDGSMSWTAQLVLHEYNECYLYHSMMMQEEVPKVRQIWELHLAMELEHLRRAGDLLRKHDKRDPEEMFPQALPVP
;
A
#
# COMPACT_ATOMS: atom_id res chain seq x y z
N MET A 1 -57.34 51.73 10.19
CA MET A 1 -56.15 51.16 10.87
C MET A 1 -55.38 50.39 9.80
N GLY A 2 -54.34 50.88 9.12
CA GLY A 2 -53.28 51.78 9.54
C GLY A 2 -52.18 50.99 10.25
N PHE A 3 -51.24 50.39 9.51
CA PHE A 3 -49.80 50.68 9.61
C PHE A 3 -48.97 49.82 8.61
N SER A 4 -48.29 50.55 7.73
CA SER A 4 -47.18 50.11 6.89
C SER A 4 -45.87 50.30 7.66
N ARG A 5 -44.89 49.42 7.45
CA ARG A 5 -43.45 49.71 7.49
C ARG A 5 -42.65 48.53 6.96
N ARG A 6 -41.92 48.72 5.86
CA ARG A 6 -40.53 48.27 5.72
C ARG A 6 -39.84 49.12 4.64
N GLN A 7 -38.80 49.81 5.08
CA GLN A 7 -38.00 50.75 4.32
C GLN A 7 -37.05 50.04 3.35
N PHE A 8 -36.81 50.75 2.26
CA PHE A 8 -35.79 50.55 1.24
C PHE A 8 -34.35 50.58 1.81
N PHE A 9 -33.46 49.78 1.22
CA PHE A 9 -32.13 50.23 0.81
C PHE A 9 -31.74 49.55 -0.51
N LYS A 10 -31.29 50.37 -1.48
CA LYS A 10 -30.69 49.99 -2.76
C LYS A 10 -29.18 50.32 -2.71
N MET A 11 -28.44 49.72 -3.65
CA MET A 11 -27.03 49.91 -4.04
C MET A 11 -26.05 48.94 -3.39
N SER A 12 -25.06 48.35 -4.07
CA SER A 12 -24.69 48.29 -5.50
C SER A 12 -23.72 47.13 -5.72
N ALA A 13 -23.60 46.68 -6.97
CA ALA A 13 -22.66 45.65 -7.41
C ALA A 13 -21.18 46.03 -7.17
N GLY A 14 -20.35 45.03 -6.84
CA GLY A 14 -18.90 45.11 -6.79
C GLY A 14 -18.31 43.71 -6.79
N ALA A 15 -17.65 43.35 -7.88
CA ALA A 15 -17.02 42.05 -8.11
C ALA A 15 -15.89 41.77 -7.11
N ALA A 16 -15.79 40.53 -6.62
CA ALA A 16 -14.63 40.03 -5.89
C ALA A 16 -14.09 38.79 -6.58
N ALA A 17 -13.11 39.01 -7.45
CA ALA A 17 -12.10 38.04 -7.83
C ALA A 17 -10.76 38.73 -7.56
N VAL A 18 -9.84 38.04 -6.86
CA VAL A 18 -8.37 38.12 -6.90
C VAL A 18 -7.76 37.62 -5.57
N THR A 19 -7.21 36.40 -5.67
CA THR A 19 -6.00 35.82 -5.03
C THR A 19 -5.88 35.72 -3.50
N MET A 20 -6.00 34.48 -3.00
CA MET A 20 -5.27 34.01 -1.80
C MET A 20 -3.83 33.65 -2.18
N ALA A 21 -2.90 34.55 -1.88
CA ALA A 21 -1.47 34.27 -1.82
C ALA A 21 -0.84 35.30 -0.89
N ASP A 22 -1.09 35.20 0.41
CA ASP A 22 -0.33 35.88 1.48
C ASP A 22 -0.84 35.40 2.84
N GLY A 23 -0.30 34.29 3.33
CA GLY A 23 -0.74 33.76 4.62
C GLY A 23 -0.08 32.46 5.05
N MET A 24 1.25 32.33 4.94
CA MET A 24 2.01 31.29 5.65
C MET A 24 3.52 31.59 5.58
N LEU A 25 4.00 32.53 6.41
CA LEU A 25 5.40 32.66 6.83
C LEU A 25 5.51 33.81 7.85
N ALA A 26 5.19 33.55 9.12
CA ALA A 26 5.48 34.47 10.20
C ALA A 26 5.55 33.74 11.55
N CYS A 27 6.68 33.11 11.84
CA CYS A 27 7.12 32.79 13.20
C CYS A 27 8.65 32.58 13.20
N ALA A 28 9.41 33.68 13.21
CA ALA A 28 10.79 33.69 13.69
C ALA A 28 11.10 35.09 14.23
N ALA A 29 11.25 35.20 15.56
CA ALA A 29 11.75 36.40 16.22
C ALA A 29 13.29 36.44 16.20
N PRO A 30 13.91 37.64 16.23
CA PRO A 30 15.31 37.83 15.82
C PRO A 30 16.29 37.72 16.98
N TRP A 31 17.44 37.08 16.73
CA TRP A 31 18.61 37.16 17.62
C TRP A 31 19.65 38.11 17.03
N THR A 32 20.21 38.94 17.91
CA THR A 32 21.04 40.11 17.66
C THR A 32 22.49 39.76 17.30
N ASN A 33 23.11 40.65 16.52
CA ASN A 33 24.52 40.60 16.12
C ASN A 33 25.47 40.78 17.31
N GLY A 34 26.39 39.82 17.49
CA GLY A 34 27.59 39.93 18.31
C GLY A 34 28.77 39.33 17.56
N THR A 35 29.84 40.10 17.40
CA THR A 35 31.02 39.82 16.58
C THR A 35 32.06 38.89 17.25
N GLN A 36 32.60 37.98 16.42
CA GLN A 36 33.93 37.33 16.44
C GLN A 36 34.37 36.41 17.60
N LYS A 37 34.63 35.14 17.26
CA LYS A 37 36.00 34.60 17.05
C LYS A 37 35.96 33.25 16.31
N SER A 38 36.91 33.08 15.40
CA SER A 38 37.06 31.95 14.48
C SER A 38 37.74 30.74 15.13
N GLU A 39 37.13 29.56 15.03
CA GLU A 39 37.84 28.28 15.11
C GLU A 39 37.53 27.47 13.85
N SER A 40 38.59 27.15 13.11
CA SER A 40 38.54 26.37 11.88
C SER A 40 38.23 24.91 12.19
N THR A 41 37.09 24.41 11.70
CA THR A 41 36.84 22.98 11.57
C THR A 41 36.57 22.68 10.10
N SER A 42 37.47 21.91 9.49
CA SER A 42 37.33 21.47 8.10
C SER A 42 36.09 20.58 7.94
N PRO A 43 35.35 20.69 6.83
CA PRO A 43 34.23 19.80 6.57
C PRO A 43 34.73 18.36 6.31
N PRO A 44 33.95 17.33 6.67
CA PRO A 44 34.32 15.94 6.39
C PRO A 44 34.40 15.70 4.87
N PRO A 45 35.29 14.80 4.40
CA PRO A 45 35.48 14.60 2.97
C PRO A 45 34.22 14.01 2.34
N ALA A 46 33.75 14.65 1.27
CA ALA A 46 32.70 14.11 0.41
C ALA A 46 33.15 12.74 -0.14
N ARG A 47 32.31 11.72 0.04
CA ARG A 47 32.52 10.40 -0.57
C ARG A 47 32.53 10.58 -2.09
N GLN A 48 33.64 10.21 -2.73
CA GLN A 48 33.78 10.27 -4.18
C GLN A 48 32.69 9.45 -4.86
N VAL A 49 31.92 10.11 -5.72
CA VAL A 49 31.09 9.46 -6.73
C VAL A 49 32.05 8.78 -7.69
N VAL A 50 32.01 7.45 -7.74
CA VAL A 50 32.79 6.66 -8.70
C VAL A 50 32.25 6.97 -10.09
N GLN A 51 33.09 7.58 -10.91
CA GLN A 51 32.86 7.79 -12.34
C GLN A 51 33.16 6.46 -13.04
N GLU A 52 32.16 5.84 -13.68
CA GLU A 52 32.33 4.59 -14.42
C GLU A 52 33.12 4.82 -15.71
N ASP A 53 34.30 4.21 -15.81
CA ASP A 53 35.02 4.05 -17.07
C ASP A 53 34.35 2.95 -17.91
N ARG A 54 33.83 3.36 -19.07
CA ARG A 54 33.43 2.46 -20.14
C ARG A 54 34.68 1.89 -20.82
N ASN A 55 35.01 0.62 -20.58
CA ASN A 55 35.50 -0.25 -21.65
C ASN A 55 35.50 -1.76 -21.35
N SER A 56 34.86 -2.46 -22.29
CA SER A 56 35.02 -3.87 -22.72
C SER A 56 35.74 -4.88 -21.81
N SER A 57 35.00 -5.90 -21.35
CA SER A 57 35.54 -7.26 -21.32
C SER A 57 34.46 -8.35 -21.45
N LYS A 58 34.63 -9.11 -22.53
CA LYS A 58 34.28 -10.52 -22.80
C LYS A 58 33.14 -11.19 -22.00
N SER A 59 32.09 -11.47 -22.78
CA SER A 59 31.09 -12.52 -22.60
C SER A 59 31.68 -13.85 -22.09
N THR A 60 31.22 -14.27 -20.92
CA THR A 60 31.15 -15.67 -20.49
C THR A 60 29.77 -15.92 -19.92
N SER A 61 28.91 -16.56 -20.71
CA SER A 61 27.57 -16.98 -20.32
C SER A 61 27.64 -18.01 -19.19
N PRO A 62 26.93 -17.84 -18.05
CA PRO A 62 26.72 -18.94 -17.13
C PRO A 62 25.67 -19.89 -17.73
N LYS A 63 26.00 -21.17 -17.73
CA LYS A 63 25.15 -22.27 -18.16
C LYS A 63 23.83 -22.26 -17.38
N THR A 64 22.74 -22.33 -18.13
CA THR A 64 21.39 -22.61 -17.66
C THR A 64 21.34 -23.95 -16.92
N ALA A 65 21.07 -23.91 -15.62
CA ALA A 65 20.64 -25.09 -14.88
C ALA A 65 19.14 -25.29 -15.17
N ALA A 66 18.85 -26.19 -16.09
CA ALA A 66 17.51 -26.62 -16.41
C ALA A 66 16.96 -27.54 -15.30
N GLY A 67 15.73 -27.27 -14.89
CA GLY A 67 14.73 -28.28 -14.54
C GLY A 67 15.10 -29.28 -13.44
N GLY A 68 15.04 -28.84 -12.19
CA GLY A 68 14.67 -29.71 -11.08
C GLY A 68 13.24 -29.39 -10.69
N ALA A 69 12.30 -30.31 -10.95
CA ALA A 69 10.98 -30.26 -10.34
C ALA A 69 11.20 -30.33 -8.82
N THR A 70 11.09 -29.19 -8.14
CA THR A 70 11.09 -29.15 -6.69
C THR A 70 9.86 -29.92 -6.23
N SER A 71 10.08 -30.90 -5.35
CA SER A 71 9.04 -31.46 -4.51
C SER A 71 8.14 -30.35 -3.97
N ARG A 72 6.85 -30.60 -3.77
CA ARG A 72 5.90 -29.75 -3.01
C ARG A 72 6.36 -29.55 -1.55
N GLY A 73 7.53 -28.95 -1.36
CA GLY A 73 8.11 -28.56 -0.09
C GLY A 73 7.65 -27.15 0.23
N SER A 74 7.22 -26.93 1.46
CA SER A 74 6.79 -25.61 1.90
C SER A 74 7.97 -24.63 1.90
N PHE A 75 7.81 -23.50 1.21
CA PHE A 75 8.75 -22.39 1.25
C PHE A 75 8.82 -21.81 2.67
N ASN A 76 10.02 -21.66 3.23
CA ASN A 76 10.23 -21.06 4.56
C ASN A 76 11.16 -19.85 4.41
N PRO A 77 10.63 -18.61 4.51
CA PRO A 77 11.43 -17.42 4.24
C PRO A 77 12.58 -17.22 5.24
N PHE A 78 12.51 -17.77 6.46
CA PHE A 78 13.61 -17.69 7.43
C PHE A 78 14.83 -18.54 7.04
N LYS A 79 14.65 -19.53 6.15
CA LYS A 79 15.72 -20.46 5.73
C LYS A 79 16.28 -20.13 4.35
N GLU A 80 15.57 -19.30 3.59
CA GLU A 80 15.99 -18.89 2.26
C GLU A 80 17.03 -17.78 2.30
N ARG A 81 17.86 -17.72 1.26
CA ARG A 81 18.90 -16.69 1.15
C ARG A 81 18.40 -15.52 0.31
N GLY A 82 18.30 -14.35 0.92
CA GLY A 82 18.01 -13.10 0.22
C GLY A 82 19.19 -12.50 -0.56
N MET A 83 18.87 -11.44 -1.30
CA MET A 83 19.81 -10.56 -1.99
C MET A 83 20.51 -9.66 -0.96
N PRO A 84 21.85 -9.57 -0.96
CA PRO A 84 22.57 -8.68 -0.04
C PRO A 84 22.10 -7.23 -0.16
N ILE A 85 21.87 -6.56 0.97
CA ILE A 85 21.27 -5.21 1.05
C ILE A 85 21.99 -4.17 0.17
N ASP A 86 23.32 -4.28 0.03
CA ASP A 86 24.16 -3.38 -0.76
C ASP A 86 23.96 -3.54 -2.28
N LYS A 87 23.33 -4.63 -2.71
CA LYS A 87 23.03 -4.95 -4.12
C LYS A 87 21.58 -4.68 -4.52
N GLN A 88 20.78 -4.19 -3.59
CA GLN A 88 19.35 -4.02 -3.79
C GLN A 88 18.96 -2.67 -4.41
N PHE A 89 19.81 -1.64 -4.25
CA PHE A 89 19.56 -0.33 -4.84
C PHE A 89 19.49 -0.37 -6.37
N ARG A 90 18.45 0.24 -6.91
CA ARG A 90 18.18 0.33 -8.35
C ARG A 90 18.37 1.74 -8.88
N ASN A 91 18.73 1.82 -10.15
CA ASN A 91 18.79 3.08 -10.88
C ASN A 91 17.39 3.47 -11.43
N TRP A 92 17.21 4.73 -11.82
CA TRP A 92 15.90 5.21 -12.29
C TRP A 92 15.38 4.51 -13.55
N ALA A 93 16.26 4.07 -14.45
CA ALA A 93 15.82 3.36 -15.66
C ALA A 93 15.24 1.98 -15.32
N GLU A 94 15.79 1.31 -14.31
CA GLU A 94 15.23 0.06 -13.77
C GLU A 94 13.89 0.31 -13.07
N LEU A 95 13.76 1.41 -12.31
CA LEU A 95 12.56 1.72 -11.54
C LEU A 95 11.37 2.19 -12.37
N VAL A 96 11.61 2.93 -13.45
CA VAL A 96 10.53 3.41 -14.33
C VAL A 96 9.89 2.23 -15.07
N GLY A 97 10.68 1.21 -15.43
CA GLY A 97 10.19 0.00 -16.06
C GLY A 97 9.38 0.26 -17.34
N LYS A 98 8.55 -0.70 -17.72
CA LYS A 98 7.55 -0.55 -18.78
C LYS A 98 6.18 -0.95 -18.23
N PRO A 99 5.16 -0.07 -18.30
CA PRO A 99 3.79 -0.42 -17.91
C PRO A 99 3.24 -1.62 -18.69
N TYR A 100 2.21 -2.26 -18.13
CA TYR A 100 1.44 -3.25 -18.87
C TYR A 100 0.56 -2.57 -19.94
N ASP A 101 0.10 -3.36 -20.92
CA ASP A 101 -0.89 -2.90 -21.90
C ASP A 101 -2.31 -3.08 -21.31
N PRO A 102 -3.08 -2.00 -21.12
CA PRO A 102 -4.38 -2.07 -20.43
C PRO A 102 -5.42 -2.90 -21.18
N HIS A 103 -5.23 -3.16 -22.47
CA HIS A 103 -6.16 -3.94 -23.29
C HIS A 103 -5.87 -5.43 -23.32
N SER A 104 -4.70 -5.86 -22.84
CA SER A 104 -4.26 -7.27 -22.92
C SER A 104 -3.75 -7.83 -21.61
N VAL A 105 -3.55 -7.01 -20.57
CA VAL A 105 -3.19 -7.49 -19.24
C VAL A 105 -4.33 -8.34 -18.65
N PRO A 106 -4.04 -9.53 -18.08
CA PRO A 106 -5.04 -10.27 -17.31
C PRO A 106 -5.52 -9.45 -16.11
N ALA A 107 -6.81 -9.51 -15.79
CA ALA A 107 -7.37 -8.75 -14.67
C ALA A 107 -6.68 -9.07 -13.34
N TYR A 108 -6.33 -10.34 -13.10
CA TYR A 108 -5.57 -10.71 -11.90
C TYR A 108 -4.10 -10.31 -11.90
N THR A 109 -3.49 -10.02 -13.04
CA THR A 109 -2.17 -9.34 -13.03
C THR A 109 -2.35 -7.89 -12.57
N ARG A 110 -3.41 -7.20 -13.02
CA ARG A 110 -3.75 -5.84 -12.57
C ARG A 110 -4.00 -5.79 -11.06
N THR A 111 -4.88 -6.64 -10.52
CA THR A 111 -5.21 -6.61 -9.08
C THR A 111 -4.01 -6.97 -8.20
N ARG A 112 -3.13 -7.90 -8.63
CA ARG A 112 -1.87 -8.18 -7.92
C ARG A 112 -0.94 -6.97 -7.86
N ILE A 113 -0.85 -6.19 -8.94
CA ILE A 113 -0.07 -4.95 -8.95
C ILE A 113 -0.65 -3.93 -7.97
N ILE A 114 -1.97 -3.76 -7.95
CA ILE A 114 -2.65 -2.86 -7.00
C ILE A 114 -2.39 -3.32 -5.55
N LEU A 115 -2.55 -4.62 -5.28
CA LEU A 115 -2.31 -5.22 -3.96
C LEU A 115 -0.87 -5.00 -3.51
N MET A 116 0.11 -5.42 -4.31
CA MET A 116 1.52 -5.33 -3.91
C MET A 116 1.98 -3.88 -3.77
N ASN A 117 1.39 -2.94 -4.51
CA ASN A 117 1.60 -1.51 -4.24
C ASN A 117 1.06 -1.10 -2.86
N GLY A 118 -0.11 -1.60 -2.46
CA GLY A 118 -0.67 -1.34 -1.13
C GLY A 118 0.18 -1.91 0.00
N ILE A 119 0.69 -3.14 -0.16
CA ILE A 119 1.63 -3.75 0.79
C ILE A 119 2.87 -2.87 1.00
N GLU A 120 3.51 -2.44 -0.09
CA GLU A 120 4.72 -1.62 -0.05
C GLU A 120 4.47 -0.20 0.51
N VAL A 121 3.29 0.36 0.26
CA VAL A 121 2.87 1.65 0.85
C VAL A 121 2.70 1.51 2.35
N GLU A 122 2.01 0.46 2.80
CA GLU A 122 1.86 0.17 4.22
C GLU A 122 3.25 0.04 4.88
N ALA A 123 4.12 -0.82 4.35
CA ALA A 123 5.43 -1.11 4.96
C ALA A 123 6.28 0.17 5.10
N THR A 124 6.27 1.00 4.05
CA THR A 124 6.93 2.32 4.05
C THR A 124 6.36 3.26 5.12
N LEU A 125 5.03 3.33 5.26
CA LEU A 125 4.36 4.17 6.26
C LEU A 125 4.61 3.66 7.67
N PHE A 126 4.47 2.36 7.91
CA PHE A 126 4.78 1.71 9.18
C PHE A 126 6.22 2.01 9.60
N SER A 127 7.19 1.82 8.71
CA SER A 127 8.61 2.06 8.99
C SER A 127 8.89 3.54 9.33
N HIS A 128 8.17 4.49 8.72
CA HIS A 128 8.18 5.89 9.13
C HIS A 128 7.59 6.13 10.52
N GLN A 129 6.47 5.48 10.85
CA GLN A 129 5.87 5.60 12.18
C GLN A 129 6.77 4.98 13.25
N PHE A 130 7.34 3.80 13.01
CA PHE A 130 8.26 3.16 13.93
C PHE A 130 9.46 4.08 14.23
N MET A 131 10.07 4.67 13.21
CA MET A 131 11.16 5.63 13.38
C MET A 131 10.79 6.82 14.29
N ARG A 132 9.54 7.31 14.24
CA ARG A 132 9.04 8.42 15.07
C ARG A 132 8.81 8.00 16.53
N HIS A 133 8.68 6.71 16.81
CA HIS A 133 8.39 6.16 18.14
C HIS A 133 9.59 5.47 18.80
N THR A 134 10.80 5.64 18.27
CA THR A 134 12.04 5.15 18.90
C THR A 134 13.10 6.24 18.96
N ASN A 135 13.95 6.22 19.99
CA ASN A 135 15.10 7.14 20.14
C ASN A 135 16.45 6.50 19.78
N ASP A 136 16.48 5.19 19.50
CA ASP A 136 17.70 4.47 19.11
C ASP A 136 18.14 4.88 17.69
N GLN A 137 19.31 5.53 17.60
CA GLN A 137 19.82 6.03 16.32
C GLN A 137 20.30 4.93 15.37
N ASP A 138 20.78 3.81 15.90
CA ASP A 138 21.20 2.69 15.06
C ASP A 138 19.98 2.00 14.45
N LEU A 139 18.95 1.76 15.26
CA LEU A 139 17.66 1.27 14.76
C LEU A 139 17.06 2.22 13.70
N ARG A 140 17.11 3.54 13.93
CA ARG A 140 16.65 4.52 12.92
C ARG A 140 17.44 4.43 11.61
N ARG A 141 18.75 4.17 11.66
CA ARG A 141 19.59 4.00 10.46
C ARG A 141 19.21 2.73 9.71
N GLU A 142 18.99 1.63 10.43
CA GLU A 142 18.53 0.36 9.86
C GLU A 142 17.18 0.53 9.15
N LEU A 143 16.17 1.10 9.84
CA LEU A 143 14.87 1.40 9.25
C LEU A 143 14.98 2.32 8.02
N SER A 144 15.88 3.31 8.06
CA SER A 144 16.08 4.23 6.93
C SER A 144 16.71 3.55 5.71
N LEU A 145 17.55 2.53 5.92
CA LEU A 145 18.23 1.82 4.85
C LEU A 145 17.23 0.93 4.12
N THR A 146 16.53 0.05 4.84
CA THR A 146 15.52 -0.85 4.29
C THR A 146 14.40 -0.07 3.60
N ARG A 147 13.80 0.92 4.29
CA ARG A 147 12.71 1.71 3.74
C ARG A 147 13.06 2.45 2.44
N ARG A 148 14.33 2.82 2.23
CA ARG A 148 14.73 3.45 0.96
C ARG A 148 14.58 2.49 -0.22
N ILE A 149 14.80 1.20 0.03
CA ILE A 149 14.72 0.12 -0.94
C ILE A 149 13.26 -0.29 -1.14
N GLU A 150 12.46 -0.46 -0.09
CA GLU A 150 11.00 -0.66 -0.19
C GLU A 150 10.35 0.48 -1.02
N GLN A 151 10.73 1.73 -0.75
CA GLN A 151 10.22 2.87 -1.52
C GLN A 151 10.64 2.83 -3.02
N GLN A 152 11.68 2.09 -3.38
CA GLN A 152 12.04 1.79 -4.76
C GLN A 152 11.16 0.66 -5.34
N GLN A 153 10.89 -0.39 -4.56
CA GLN A 153 10.00 -1.49 -4.92
C GLN A 153 8.58 -0.97 -5.16
N GLN A 154 8.04 -0.18 -4.23
CA GLN A 154 6.78 0.54 -4.37
C GLN A 154 6.66 1.28 -5.72
N LYS A 155 7.70 2.03 -6.12
CA LYS A 155 7.69 2.77 -7.41
C LYS A 155 7.71 1.85 -8.61
N ALA A 156 8.51 0.78 -8.54
CA ALA A 156 8.59 -0.20 -9.61
C ALA A 156 7.24 -0.91 -9.81
N VAL A 157 6.54 -1.26 -8.71
CA VAL A 157 5.21 -1.88 -8.76
C VAL A 157 4.15 -0.88 -9.23
N ALA A 158 4.04 0.27 -8.58
CA ALA A 158 3.04 1.29 -8.94
C ALA A 158 3.20 1.79 -10.38
N GLY A 159 4.44 1.89 -10.87
CA GLY A 159 4.77 2.29 -12.24
C GLY A 159 4.34 1.29 -13.32
N LEU A 160 3.89 0.08 -12.94
CA LEU A 160 3.32 -0.86 -13.90
C LEU A 160 1.93 -0.44 -14.37
N ILE A 161 1.18 0.35 -13.59
CA ILE A 161 -0.13 0.87 -13.98
C ILE A 161 0.08 1.95 -15.06
N PRO A 162 -0.48 1.77 -16.27
CA PRO A 162 -0.29 2.68 -17.39
C PRO A 162 -1.04 4.00 -17.19
N GLY A 163 -0.50 5.09 -17.73
CA GLY A 163 -1.15 6.41 -17.69
C GLY A 163 -2.34 6.55 -18.64
N GLU A 164 -2.52 5.56 -19.53
CA GLU A 164 -3.63 5.45 -20.47
C GLU A 164 -4.95 5.05 -19.79
N GLU A 165 -4.92 4.37 -18.64
CA GLU A 165 -6.13 4.07 -17.87
C GLU A 165 -6.66 5.35 -17.19
N THR A 166 -7.95 5.62 -17.35
CA THR A 166 -8.60 6.74 -16.66
C THR A 166 -8.72 6.46 -15.17
N THR A 167 -8.87 7.50 -14.35
CA THR A 167 -9.11 7.38 -12.89
C THR A 167 -10.29 6.44 -12.56
N LEU A 168 -11.30 6.38 -13.44
CA LEU A 168 -12.46 5.51 -13.28
C LEU A 168 -12.21 4.07 -13.77
N GLU A 169 -11.23 3.84 -14.64
CA GLU A 169 -10.82 2.46 -14.97
C GLU A 169 -9.93 1.89 -13.89
N VAL A 170 -9.02 2.71 -13.36
CA VAL A 170 -8.16 2.34 -12.24
C VAL A 170 -9.01 1.99 -11.02
N VAL A 171 -10.04 2.77 -10.69
CA VAL A 171 -10.91 2.49 -9.53
C VAL A 171 -11.64 1.15 -9.68
N ILE A 172 -12.08 0.77 -10.89
CA ILE A 172 -12.68 -0.56 -11.12
C ILE A 172 -11.69 -1.67 -10.76
N GLY A 173 -10.39 -1.48 -11.03
CA GLY A 173 -9.35 -2.41 -10.60
C GLY A 173 -9.15 -2.48 -9.08
N TYR A 174 -9.28 -1.35 -8.37
CA TYR A 174 -9.24 -1.31 -6.90
C TYR A 174 -10.43 -2.05 -6.31
N GLU A 175 -11.64 -1.80 -6.80
CA GLU A 175 -12.85 -2.45 -6.34
C GLU A 175 -12.88 -3.95 -6.69
N GLN A 176 -12.35 -4.32 -7.85
CA GLN A 176 -12.15 -5.73 -8.19
C GLN A 176 -11.21 -6.41 -7.20
N LEU A 177 -10.10 -5.75 -6.83
CA LEU A 177 -9.18 -6.26 -5.83
C LEU A 177 -9.90 -6.44 -4.49
N ALA A 178 -10.63 -5.44 -4.00
CA ALA A 178 -11.34 -5.49 -2.72
C ALA A 178 -12.29 -6.70 -2.66
N VAL A 179 -13.18 -6.84 -3.65
CA VAL A 179 -14.13 -7.97 -3.73
C VAL A 179 -13.41 -9.32 -3.71
N ASP A 180 -12.46 -9.53 -4.62
CA ASP A 180 -11.87 -10.87 -4.80
C ASP A 180 -10.87 -11.23 -3.70
N LEU A 181 -10.12 -10.24 -3.18
CA LEU A 181 -9.22 -10.44 -2.05
C LEU A 181 -10.02 -10.77 -0.79
N THR A 182 -11.01 -9.94 -0.43
CA THR A 182 -11.81 -10.13 0.78
C THR A 182 -12.57 -11.46 0.72
N ALA A 183 -13.13 -11.84 -0.43
CA ALA A 183 -13.75 -13.15 -0.62
C ALA A 183 -12.77 -14.32 -0.50
N TRP A 184 -11.53 -14.17 -0.98
CA TRP A 184 -10.51 -15.19 -0.82
C TRP A 184 -10.03 -15.32 0.63
N LEU A 185 -9.77 -14.20 1.31
CA LEU A 185 -9.39 -14.20 2.73
C LEU A 185 -10.50 -14.81 3.59
N ALA A 186 -11.75 -14.38 3.41
CA ALA A 186 -12.90 -14.91 4.17
C ALA A 186 -13.12 -16.42 3.99
N ARG A 187 -12.71 -17.03 2.87
CA ARG A 187 -12.77 -18.50 2.67
C ARG A 187 -11.65 -19.25 3.39
N ASN A 188 -10.52 -18.59 3.62
CA ASN A 188 -9.30 -19.18 4.17
C ASN A 188 -9.00 -18.71 5.61
N GLU A 189 -9.85 -17.86 6.18
CA GLU A 189 -9.66 -17.30 7.53
C GLU A 189 -9.99 -18.36 8.59
N PRO A 190 -9.01 -18.77 9.42
CA PRO A 190 -9.24 -19.75 10.48
C PRO A 190 -10.01 -19.19 11.69
N ASP A 191 -9.97 -17.88 11.96
CA ASP A 191 -10.72 -17.27 13.06
C ASP A 191 -12.17 -16.95 12.63
N PRO A 192 -13.19 -17.57 13.25
CA PRO A 192 -14.59 -17.36 12.84
C PRO A 192 -15.09 -15.92 13.01
N TYR A 193 -14.51 -15.16 13.95
CA TYR A 193 -14.88 -13.78 14.17
C TYR A 193 -14.24 -12.87 13.12
N ALA A 194 -12.96 -13.05 12.82
CA ALA A 194 -12.30 -12.32 11.73
C ALA A 194 -13.02 -12.57 10.39
N LYS A 195 -13.36 -13.84 10.12
CA LYS A 195 -14.15 -14.23 8.95
C LYS A 195 -15.47 -13.46 8.86
N GLN A 196 -16.20 -13.35 9.98
CA GLN A 196 -17.46 -12.62 10.01
C GLN A 196 -17.27 -11.14 9.68
N VAL A 197 -16.16 -10.53 10.12
CA VAL A 197 -15.84 -9.13 9.80
C VAL A 197 -15.53 -8.97 8.30
N TYR A 198 -14.79 -9.91 7.70
CA TYR A 198 -14.53 -9.90 6.25
C TYR A 198 -15.81 -10.12 5.44
N ASP A 199 -16.64 -11.09 5.83
CA ASP A 199 -17.92 -11.36 5.16
C ASP A 199 -18.85 -10.14 5.21
N PHE A 200 -18.77 -9.31 6.25
CA PHE A 200 -19.54 -8.08 6.36
C PHE A 200 -19.07 -7.03 5.35
N GLY A 201 -17.77 -6.71 5.32
CA GLY A 201 -17.23 -5.69 4.41
C GLY A 201 -17.31 -6.09 2.95
N LEU A 202 -17.19 -7.38 2.64
CA LEU A 202 -17.36 -7.91 1.29
C LEU A 202 -18.73 -7.54 0.66
N LEU A 203 -19.79 -7.43 1.47
CA LEU A 203 -21.10 -7.01 0.97
C LEU A 203 -21.09 -5.55 0.49
N GLU A 204 -20.26 -4.70 1.09
CA GLU A 204 -20.11 -3.28 0.75
C GLU A 204 -19.22 -3.16 -0.51
N ASP A 205 -18.10 -3.91 -0.59
CA ASP A 205 -17.23 -3.97 -1.77
C ASP A 205 -17.98 -4.36 -3.06
N PHE A 206 -18.94 -5.31 -2.98
CA PHE A 206 -19.81 -5.65 -4.12
C PHE A 206 -20.61 -4.44 -4.62
N ASP A 207 -21.17 -3.64 -3.70
CA ASP A 207 -21.96 -2.46 -4.05
C ASP A 207 -21.07 -1.37 -4.65
N HIS A 208 -19.84 -1.21 -4.15
CA HIS A 208 -18.88 -0.23 -4.66
C HIS A 208 -18.49 -0.53 -6.11
N LEU A 209 -18.09 -1.78 -6.39
CA LEU A 209 -17.79 -2.23 -7.76
C LEU A 209 -18.98 -2.01 -8.69
N TYR A 210 -20.19 -2.38 -8.24
CA TYR A 210 -21.43 -2.19 -8.99
C TYR A 210 -21.69 -0.71 -9.32
N ARG A 211 -21.55 0.19 -8.34
CA ARG A 211 -21.82 1.62 -8.55
C ARG A 211 -20.77 2.31 -9.41
N TYR A 212 -19.49 1.93 -9.31
CA TYR A 212 -18.48 2.44 -10.22
C TYR A 212 -18.64 1.88 -11.64
N ALA A 213 -19.09 0.64 -11.80
CA ALA A 213 -19.42 0.08 -13.11
C ALA A 213 -20.56 0.86 -13.78
N ASP A 214 -21.62 1.19 -13.03
CA ASP A 214 -22.71 2.04 -13.52
C ASP A 214 -22.21 3.44 -13.89
N LEU A 215 -21.34 4.04 -13.08
CA LEU A 215 -20.74 5.34 -13.38
C LEU A 215 -19.86 5.30 -14.64
N LEU A 216 -19.06 4.23 -14.82
CA LEU A 216 -18.22 4.03 -16.00
C LEU A 216 -19.07 3.93 -17.27
N HIS A 217 -20.16 3.16 -17.20
CA HIS A 217 -21.09 3.05 -18.31
C HIS A 217 -21.75 4.40 -18.63
N LEU A 218 -22.25 5.10 -17.60
CA LEU A 218 -22.94 6.37 -17.76
C LEU A 218 -22.06 7.49 -18.34
N THR A 219 -20.80 7.57 -17.90
CA THR A 219 -19.91 8.70 -18.23
C THR A 219 -18.98 8.43 -19.41
N GLN A 220 -18.58 7.17 -19.62
CA GLN A 220 -17.62 6.81 -20.67
C GLN A 220 -18.19 5.83 -21.71
N GLY A 221 -19.40 5.28 -21.50
CA GLY A 221 -19.99 4.27 -22.39
C GLY A 221 -19.25 2.94 -22.41
N LYS A 222 -18.30 2.73 -21.48
CA LYS A 222 -17.51 1.50 -21.36
C LYS A 222 -18.21 0.50 -20.43
N ARG A 223 -17.87 -0.77 -20.58
CA ARG A 223 -18.38 -1.86 -19.74
C ARG A 223 -17.29 -2.31 -18.79
N ALA A 224 -17.58 -2.32 -17.49
CA ALA A 224 -16.61 -2.72 -16.47
C ALA A 224 -16.21 -4.21 -16.60
N GLU A 225 -17.06 -5.04 -17.21
CA GLU A 225 -16.78 -6.44 -17.54
C GLU A 225 -15.55 -6.62 -18.44
N GLU A 226 -15.18 -5.60 -19.21
CA GLU A 226 -13.97 -5.59 -20.04
C GLU A 226 -12.70 -5.35 -19.22
N ILE A 227 -12.83 -4.76 -18.02
CA ILE A 227 -11.73 -4.50 -17.09
C ILE A 227 -11.57 -5.68 -16.12
N VAL A 228 -12.69 -6.15 -15.54
CA VAL A 228 -12.70 -7.26 -14.58
C VAL A 228 -12.62 -8.64 -15.23
N ASP A 229 -12.55 -8.68 -16.56
CA ASP A 229 -12.43 -9.89 -17.40
C ASP A 229 -13.54 -10.94 -17.14
N ARG A 230 -14.70 -10.47 -16.66
CA ARG A 230 -15.84 -11.32 -16.22
C ARG A 230 -15.44 -12.40 -15.19
N LEU A 231 -14.32 -12.22 -14.51
CA LEU A 231 -13.86 -13.10 -13.43
C LEU A 231 -14.56 -12.75 -12.13
N THR A 232 -14.89 -11.47 -11.96
CA THR A 232 -15.59 -10.93 -10.80
C THR A 232 -17.01 -10.56 -11.18
N GLU A 233 -17.99 -11.02 -10.41
CA GLU A 233 -19.39 -10.68 -10.63
C GLU A 233 -19.66 -9.23 -10.23
N ILE A 234 -20.22 -8.45 -11.16
CA ILE A 234 -20.66 -7.08 -10.89
C ILE A 234 -22.13 -7.14 -10.52
N MET A 235 -22.43 -7.01 -9.23
CA MET A 235 -23.78 -7.14 -8.69
C MET A 235 -24.01 -6.18 -7.51
N PRO A 236 -25.25 -5.73 -7.29
CA PRO A 236 -25.57 -4.93 -6.10
C PRO A 236 -25.22 -5.69 -4.81
N GLY A 237 -24.64 -4.98 -3.85
CA GLY A 237 -24.30 -5.48 -2.53
C GLY A 237 -25.24 -4.94 -1.45
N ARG A 238 -24.67 -4.68 -0.27
CA ARG A 238 -25.31 -3.84 0.75
C ARG A 238 -25.33 -2.41 0.20
N PRO A 239 -26.48 -1.73 0.08
CA PRO A 239 -26.49 -0.41 -0.56
C PRO A 239 -25.71 0.66 0.21
N THR A 240 -24.85 1.43 -0.48
CA THR A 240 -23.97 2.47 0.10
C THR A 240 -24.65 3.41 1.10
N LYS A 241 -25.89 3.81 0.81
CA LYS A 241 -26.69 4.69 1.69
C LYS A 241 -26.96 4.10 3.09
N LEU A 242 -26.76 2.80 3.28
CA LEU A 242 -26.96 2.06 4.54
C LEU A 242 -25.64 1.68 5.21
N GLU A 243 -24.50 1.91 4.56
CA GLU A 243 -23.17 1.48 5.02
C GLU A 243 -22.66 2.39 6.14
N HIS A 244 -22.82 3.71 5.96
CA HIS A 244 -22.41 4.72 6.94
C HIS A 244 -22.94 4.43 8.34
N ARG A 245 -22.00 4.22 9.26
CA ARG A 245 -22.26 3.99 10.68
C ARG A 245 -21.50 4.97 11.56
N HIS A 246 -21.80 4.96 12.86
CA HIS A 246 -21.11 5.84 13.79
C HIS A 246 -19.66 5.33 13.98
N PRO A 247 -18.63 6.21 14.05
CA PRO A 247 -17.23 5.81 14.15
C PRO A 247 -16.88 4.82 15.27
N PHE A 248 -17.63 4.83 16.36
CA PHE A 248 -17.43 3.88 17.47
C PHE A 248 -17.87 2.45 17.12
N ASP A 249 -18.82 2.32 16.19
CA ASP A 249 -19.36 1.04 15.75
C ASP A 249 -18.49 0.43 14.63
N ASP A 250 -17.51 1.16 14.10
CA ASP A 250 -16.47 0.64 13.20
C ASP A 250 -15.49 -0.27 13.94
N VAL A 251 -15.13 0.10 15.17
CA VAL A 251 -14.12 -0.59 15.96
C VAL A 251 -14.57 -2.00 16.32
N ARG A 252 -13.75 -2.98 15.92
CA ARG A 252 -13.93 -4.41 16.19
C ARG A 252 -13.08 -4.86 17.36
N ARG A 253 -13.37 -6.05 17.84
CA ARG A 253 -12.57 -6.71 18.88
C ARG A 253 -11.26 -7.19 18.24
N PRO A 254 -10.09 -6.85 18.81
CA PRO A 254 -8.82 -7.38 18.33
C PRO A 254 -8.78 -8.91 18.34
N VAL A 255 -8.17 -9.50 17.32
CA VAL A 255 -7.90 -10.95 17.22
C VAL A 255 -6.53 -11.21 17.83
N THR A 256 -6.46 -11.21 19.16
CA THR A 256 -5.20 -11.15 19.92
C THR A 256 -4.83 -12.44 20.65
N GLY A 257 -3.56 -12.50 21.07
CA GLY A 257 -3.07 -13.42 22.09
C GLY A 257 -2.51 -14.75 21.58
N PRO A 258 -2.17 -15.68 22.50
CA PRO A 258 -1.59 -16.99 22.17
C PRO A 258 -2.49 -17.89 21.29
N THR A 259 -3.75 -17.49 21.10
CA THR A 259 -4.76 -18.19 20.29
C THR A 259 -4.92 -17.61 18.90
N ALA A 260 -4.37 -16.42 18.62
CA ALA A 260 -4.43 -15.84 17.28
C ALA A 260 -3.63 -16.72 16.31
N HIS A 261 -4.29 -17.24 15.29
CA HIS A 261 -3.62 -18.07 14.31
C HIS A 261 -2.67 -17.19 13.49
N PRO A 262 -1.40 -17.59 13.25
CA PRO A 262 -0.46 -16.74 12.52
C PRO A 262 -0.95 -16.31 11.13
N LEU A 263 -1.70 -17.19 10.45
CA LEU A 263 -2.35 -16.87 9.19
C LEU A 263 -3.35 -15.71 9.33
N THR A 264 -4.14 -15.64 10.40
CA THR A 264 -5.07 -14.53 10.65
C THR A 264 -4.32 -13.20 10.72
N ASN A 265 -3.17 -13.14 11.40
CA ASN A 265 -2.37 -11.92 11.46
C ASN A 265 -1.89 -11.45 10.08
N LEU A 266 -1.49 -12.39 9.22
CA LEU A 266 -1.10 -12.10 7.83
C LEU A 266 -2.30 -11.64 6.99
N GLN A 267 -3.45 -12.30 7.14
CA GLN A 267 -4.67 -11.94 6.43
C GLN A 267 -5.18 -10.55 6.82
N VAL A 268 -5.23 -10.25 8.12
CA VAL A 268 -5.61 -8.93 8.63
C VAL A 268 -4.66 -7.86 8.08
N LEU A 269 -3.35 -8.05 8.18
CA LEU A 269 -2.39 -7.06 7.68
C LEU A 269 -2.52 -6.88 6.15
N THR A 270 -2.70 -7.97 5.41
CA THR A 270 -2.90 -7.93 3.96
C THR A 270 -4.14 -7.11 3.58
N LEU A 271 -5.26 -7.37 4.28
CA LEU A 271 -6.51 -6.66 4.02
C LEU A 271 -6.41 -5.17 4.40
N VAL A 272 -5.88 -4.86 5.58
CA VAL A 272 -5.63 -3.48 6.01
C VAL A 272 -4.76 -2.73 5.01
N SER A 273 -3.70 -3.35 4.50
CA SER A 273 -2.80 -2.74 3.51
C SER A 273 -3.52 -2.45 2.19
N ALA A 274 -4.37 -3.36 1.72
CA ALA A 274 -5.16 -3.19 0.51
C ALA A 274 -6.17 -2.05 0.65
N GLU A 275 -6.99 -2.09 1.71
CA GLU A 275 -8.03 -1.12 2.00
C GLU A 275 -7.45 0.27 2.28
N GLN A 276 -6.32 0.35 3.00
CA GLN A 276 -5.64 1.62 3.24
C GLN A 276 -5.14 2.21 1.91
N GLN A 277 -4.68 1.39 0.98
CA GLN A 277 -4.26 1.85 -0.35
C GLN A 277 -5.46 2.31 -1.20
N THR A 278 -6.60 1.63 -1.11
CA THR A 278 -7.88 2.08 -1.72
C THR A 278 -8.33 3.42 -1.14
N MET A 279 -8.37 3.57 0.19
CA MET A 279 -8.66 4.82 0.87
C MET A 279 -7.69 5.94 0.45
N ASN A 280 -6.38 5.67 0.43
CA ASN A 280 -5.37 6.63 -0.01
C ASN A 280 -5.59 7.09 -1.47
N TYR A 281 -5.98 6.17 -2.35
CA TYR A 281 -6.35 6.50 -3.72
C TYR A 281 -7.49 7.52 -3.72
N TYR A 282 -8.59 7.23 -3.01
CA TYR A 282 -9.75 8.11 -2.93
C TYR A 282 -9.46 9.49 -2.35
N MET A 283 -8.65 9.56 -1.29
CA MET A 283 -8.23 10.84 -0.69
C MET A 283 -7.49 11.75 -1.69
N ASN A 284 -6.86 11.19 -2.72
CA ASN A 284 -6.07 11.95 -3.71
C ASN A 284 -6.76 12.14 -5.06
N VAL A 285 -7.68 11.24 -5.43
CA VAL A 285 -8.32 11.25 -6.75
C VAL A 285 -9.80 11.63 -6.74
N GLY A 286 -10.48 11.64 -5.59
CA GLY A 286 -11.91 11.97 -5.53
C GLY A 286 -12.25 13.39 -6.00
N ASN A 287 -11.26 14.28 -6.06
CA ASN A 287 -11.40 15.63 -6.60
C ASN A 287 -11.16 15.75 -8.11
N ARG A 288 -10.80 14.67 -8.81
CA ARG A 288 -10.42 14.67 -10.24
C ARG A 288 -11.59 14.58 -11.21
N PRO A 289 -12.67 13.82 -10.95
CA PRO A 289 -13.81 13.78 -11.86
C PRO A 289 -14.42 15.18 -12.09
N VAL A 290 -14.85 15.43 -13.33
CA VAL A 290 -15.47 16.69 -13.74
C VAL A 290 -16.93 16.74 -13.31
N GLU A 291 -17.64 15.61 -13.48
CA GLU A 291 -19.05 15.48 -13.22
C GLU A 291 -19.35 15.47 -11.72
N SER A 292 -20.33 16.26 -11.28
CA SER A 292 -20.70 16.33 -9.87
C SER A 292 -21.19 14.99 -9.31
N ILE A 293 -21.84 14.17 -10.15
CA ILE A 293 -22.31 12.84 -9.76
C ILE A 293 -21.13 11.90 -9.46
N ALA A 294 -20.07 11.94 -10.27
CA ALA A 294 -18.86 11.18 -10.04
C ALA A 294 -18.17 11.65 -8.75
N ARG A 295 -17.96 12.96 -8.58
CA ARG A 295 -17.37 13.52 -7.35
C ARG A 295 -18.15 13.12 -6.10
N GLY A 296 -19.48 13.12 -6.18
CA GLY A 296 -20.37 12.68 -5.12
C GLY A 296 -20.15 11.22 -4.77
N LEU A 297 -20.11 10.34 -5.77
CA LEU A 297 -19.85 8.90 -5.56
C LEU A 297 -18.48 8.64 -4.91
N TYR A 298 -17.41 9.24 -5.47
CA TYR A 298 -16.06 9.12 -4.91
C TYR A 298 -15.97 9.62 -3.47
N THR A 299 -16.72 10.68 -3.12
CA THR A 299 -16.75 11.21 -1.75
C THR A 299 -17.54 10.30 -0.81
N GLU A 300 -18.67 9.76 -1.27
CA GLU A 300 -19.52 8.85 -0.48
C GLU A 300 -18.76 7.56 -0.14
N ILE A 301 -18.27 6.85 -1.16
CA ILE A 301 -17.52 5.59 -0.99
C ILE A 301 -16.21 5.86 -0.25
N GLY A 302 -15.48 6.93 -0.57
CA GLY A 302 -14.23 7.26 0.14
C GLY A 302 -14.39 7.51 1.66
N GLN A 303 -15.60 7.77 2.17
CA GLN A 303 -15.88 7.81 3.62
C GLN A 303 -16.21 6.44 4.22
N ILE A 304 -16.63 5.47 3.41
CA ILE A 304 -16.78 4.07 3.82
C ILE A 304 -15.42 3.36 3.83
N GLU A 305 -14.53 3.72 2.93
CA GLU A 305 -13.18 3.17 2.90
C GLU A 305 -12.39 3.48 4.18
N GLU A 306 -12.65 4.64 4.80
CA GLU A 306 -12.15 4.88 6.16
C GLU A 306 -12.75 3.85 7.13
N GLN A 307 -14.08 3.69 7.12
CA GLN A 307 -14.79 2.76 8.01
C GLN A 307 -14.27 1.32 7.85
N HIS A 308 -13.92 0.90 6.63
CA HIS A 308 -13.27 -0.37 6.33
C HIS A 308 -11.88 -0.45 6.99
N VAL A 309 -11.03 0.56 6.78
CA VAL A 309 -9.69 0.61 7.39
C VAL A 309 -9.80 0.55 8.91
N THR A 310 -10.63 1.39 9.55
CA THR A 310 -10.86 1.37 11.01
C THR A 310 -11.37 -0.01 11.47
N GLN A 311 -12.30 -0.61 10.73
CA GLN A 311 -12.84 -1.93 11.03
C GLN A 311 -11.76 -3.01 11.02
N TYR A 312 -10.94 -3.07 9.97
CA TYR A 312 -9.97 -4.13 9.81
C TYR A 312 -8.72 -3.92 10.67
N GLU A 313 -8.23 -2.68 10.80
CA GLU A 313 -7.03 -2.40 11.61
C GLU A 313 -7.29 -2.66 13.10
N SER A 314 -8.53 -2.48 13.56
CA SER A 314 -8.92 -2.82 14.93
C SER A 314 -8.90 -4.32 15.24
N LEU A 315 -8.79 -5.19 14.23
CA LEU A 315 -8.54 -6.63 14.42
C LEU A 315 -7.08 -6.91 14.80
N MET A 316 -6.14 -6.00 14.50
CA MET A 316 -4.72 -6.18 14.78
C MET A 316 -4.42 -6.19 16.28
N ASP A 317 -3.34 -6.88 16.67
CA ASP A 317 -2.87 -6.88 18.05
C ASP A 317 -2.08 -5.60 18.38
N GLY A 318 -2.79 -4.60 18.90
CA GLY A 318 -2.21 -3.34 19.36
C GLY A 318 -1.20 -3.46 20.52
N SER A 319 -1.00 -4.65 21.10
CA SER A 319 0.01 -4.89 22.13
C SER A 319 1.37 -5.35 21.58
N MET A 320 1.46 -5.70 20.29
CA MET A 320 2.73 -6.09 19.67
C MET A 320 3.75 -4.96 19.73
N SER A 321 5.00 -5.31 20.06
CA SER A 321 6.11 -4.37 19.96
C SER A 321 6.34 -3.95 18.52
N TRP A 322 6.94 -2.77 18.31
CA TRP A 322 7.25 -2.28 16.97
C TRP A 322 8.20 -3.19 16.18
N THR A 323 9.15 -3.85 16.84
CA THR A 323 10.06 -4.82 16.21
C THR A 323 9.33 -6.11 15.84
N ALA A 324 8.37 -6.57 16.64
CA ALA A 324 7.52 -7.71 16.28
C ALA A 324 6.60 -7.34 15.09
N GLN A 325 6.02 -6.15 15.11
CA GLN A 325 5.26 -5.65 13.97
C GLN A 325 6.15 -5.54 12.72
N LEU A 326 7.39 -5.07 12.82
CA LEU A 326 8.32 -5.04 11.69
C LEU A 326 8.50 -6.45 11.09
N VAL A 327 8.76 -7.48 11.91
CA VAL A 327 8.88 -8.86 11.39
C VAL A 327 7.58 -9.34 10.73
N LEU A 328 6.41 -8.94 11.24
CA LEU A 328 5.12 -9.26 10.63
C LEU A 328 4.98 -8.68 9.21
N HIS A 329 5.35 -7.42 9.01
CA HIS A 329 5.32 -6.76 7.69
C HIS A 329 6.22 -7.49 6.69
N GLU A 330 7.48 -7.69 7.07
CA GLU A 330 8.52 -8.30 6.24
C GLU A 330 8.20 -9.76 5.88
N TYR A 331 7.60 -10.49 6.84
CA TYR A 331 7.14 -11.86 6.59
C TYR A 331 5.93 -11.87 5.65
N ASN A 332 5.00 -10.91 5.80
CA ASN A 332 3.85 -10.76 4.93
C ASN A 332 4.26 -10.42 3.49
N GLU A 333 5.25 -9.55 3.32
CA GLU A 333 5.84 -9.22 2.02
C GLU A 333 6.48 -10.46 1.36
N CYS A 334 7.29 -11.21 2.11
CA CYS A 334 7.84 -12.49 1.62
C CYS A 334 6.72 -13.47 1.20
N TYR A 335 5.67 -13.58 2.02
CA TYR A 335 4.53 -14.45 1.75
C TYR A 335 3.81 -14.06 0.46
N LEU A 336 3.51 -12.78 0.30
CA LEU A 336 2.75 -12.28 -0.84
C LEU A 336 3.59 -12.27 -2.12
N TYR A 337 4.85 -11.83 -2.09
CA TYR A 337 5.71 -11.91 -3.28
C TYR A 337 5.92 -13.35 -3.77
N HIS A 338 6.12 -14.30 -2.85
CA HIS A 338 6.18 -15.71 -3.21
C HIS A 338 4.85 -16.18 -3.82
N SER A 339 3.71 -15.83 -3.22
CA SER A 339 2.38 -16.20 -3.71
C SER A 339 2.09 -15.62 -5.10
N MET A 340 2.40 -14.35 -5.32
CA MET A 340 2.24 -13.68 -6.61
C MET A 340 3.17 -14.27 -7.66
N MET A 341 4.44 -14.53 -7.33
CA MET A 341 5.39 -15.17 -8.24
C MET A 341 4.89 -16.55 -8.72
N MET A 342 4.30 -17.34 -7.83
CA MET A 342 3.82 -18.70 -8.13
C MET A 342 2.58 -18.72 -9.06
N GLN A 343 1.76 -17.67 -9.02
CA GLN A 343 0.49 -17.61 -9.75
C GLN A 343 0.49 -16.61 -10.92
N GLU A 344 1.45 -15.69 -10.98
CA GLU A 344 1.51 -14.66 -12.02
C GLU A 344 1.72 -15.29 -13.38
N GLU A 345 0.89 -14.98 -14.37
CA GLU A 345 0.96 -15.56 -15.71
C GLU A 345 1.85 -14.73 -16.64
N VAL A 346 1.96 -13.43 -16.40
CA VAL A 346 2.72 -12.50 -17.24
C VAL A 346 4.22 -12.57 -16.88
N PRO A 347 5.09 -13.11 -17.75
CA PRO A 347 6.47 -13.41 -17.37
C PRO A 347 7.29 -12.20 -16.91
N LYS A 348 7.01 -11.01 -17.46
CA LYS A 348 7.70 -9.77 -17.07
C LYS A 348 7.31 -9.31 -15.67
N VAL A 349 6.05 -9.45 -15.30
CA VAL A 349 5.56 -9.08 -13.96
C VAL A 349 6.04 -10.11 -12.95
N ARG A 350 6.05 -11.40 -13.32
CA ARG A 350 6.59 -12.47 -12.46
C ARG A 350 8.06 -12.23 -12.08
N GLN A 351 8.88 -11.72 -13.01
CA GLN A 351 10.28 -11.37 -12.74
C GLN A 351 10.43 -10.26 -11.69
N ILE A 352 9.46 -9.35 -11.59
CA ILE A 352 9.45 -8.30 -10.56
C ILE A 352 9.14 -8.94 -9.21
N TRP A 353 8.14 -9.83 -9.14
CA TRP A 353 7.81 -10.60 -7.93
C TRP A 353 8.98 -11.45 -7.43
N GLU A 354 9.67 -12.15 -8.34
CA GLU A 354 10.85 -12.94 -8.00
C GLU A 354 12.00 -12.06 -7.48
N LEU A 355 12.24 -10.91 -8.12
CA LEU A 355 13.26 -9.98 -7.69
C LEU A 355 12.97 -9.40 -6.30
N HIS A 356 11.75 -8.91 -6.08
CA HIS A 356 11.38 -8.32 -4.80
C HIS A 356 11.33 -9.38 -3.70
N LEU A 357 10.85 -10.61 -3.96
CA LEU A 357 10.98 -11.71 -3.00
C LEU A 357 12.44 -11.92 -2.57
N ALA A 358 13.37 -11.92 -3.51
CA ALA A 358 14.79 -12.05 -3.17
C ALA A 358 15.29 -10.89 -2.30
N MET A 359 14.78 -9.68 -2.48
CA MET A 359 15.11 -8.51 -1.66
C MET A 359 14.53 -8.64 -0.25
N GLU A 360 13.25 -8.96 -0.14
CA GLU A 360 12.50 -9.09 1.12
C GLU A 360 13.04 -10.18 2.04
N LEU A 361 13.57 -11.27 1.49
CA LEU A 361 14.21 -12.31 2.30
C LEU A 361 15.39 -11.76 3.13
N GLU A 362 16.13 -10.78 2.63
CA GLU A 362 17.18 -10.12 3.42
C GLU A 362 16.58 -9.09 4.40
N HIS A 363 15.48 -8.41 4.04
CA HIS A 363 14.80 -7.49 4.93
C HIS A 363 14.21 -8.21 6.16
N LEU A 364 13.50 -9.31 5.94
CA LEU A 364 13.00 -10.20 7.00
C LEU A 364 14.12 -10.69 7.92
N ARG A 365 15.28 -11.08 7.36
CA ARG A 365 16.44 -11.49 8.15
C ARG A 365 16.91 -10.36 9.08
N ARG A 366 16.99 -9.13 8.56
CA ARG A 366 17.40 -7.94 9.33
C ARG A 366 16.36 -7.57 10.39
N ALA A 367 15.07 -7.61 10.06
CA ALA A 367 13.99 -7.40 11.01
C ALA A 367 14.04 -8.43 12.16
N GLY A 368 14.32 -9.69 11.84
CA GLY A 368 14.56 -10.75 12.81
C GLY A 368 15.74 -10.46 13.74
N ASP A 369 16.86 -9.97 13.21
CA ASP A 369 18.02 -9.55 14.01
C ASP A 369 17.65 -8.39 14.97
N LEU A 370 16.84 -7.43 14.51
CA LEU A 370 16.34 -6.34 15.34
C LEU A 370 15.41 -6.85 16.46
N LEU A 371 14.49 -7.77 16.16
CA LEU A 371 13.64 -8.40 17.17
C LEU A 371 14.49 -9.12 18.24
N ARG A 372 15.48 -9.92 17.83
CA ARG A 372 16.40 -10.59 18.77
C ARG A 372 17.16 -9.59 19.63
N LYS A 373 17.61 -8.48 19.04
CA LYS A 373 18.36 -7.44 19.74
C LYS A 373 17.51 -6.70 20.77
N HIS A 374 16.31 -6.28 20.40
CA HIS A 374 15.48 -5.36 21.19
C HIS A 374 14.49 -6.09 22.11
N ASP A 375 13.92 -7.20 21.66
CA ASP A 375 12.84 -7.89 22.37
C ASP A 375 13.29 -9.21 22.99
N LYS A 376 14.49 -9.67 22.63
CA LYS A 376 15.05 -10.96 23.10
C LYS A 376 14.14 -12.15 22.75
N ARG A 377 13.45 -12.06 21.60
CA ARG A 377 12.55 -13.08 21.07
C ARG A 377 13.07 -13.66 19.77
N ASP A 378 12.66 -14.88 19.46
CA ASP A 378 12.91 -15.49 18.16
C ASP A 378 11.79 -15.13 17.17
N PRO A 379 12.08 -14.52 16.00
CA PRO A 379 11.08 -14.30 14.96
C PRO A 379 10.41 -15.60 14.49
N GLU A 380 11.09 -16.75 14.54
CA GLU A 380 10.50 -18.03 14.14
C GLU A 380 9.42 -18.52 15.11
N GLU A 381 9.33 -17.97 16.33
CA GLU A 381 8.24 -18.25 17.27
C GLU A 381 6.92 -17.58 16.87
N MET A 382 6.96 -16.58 15.98
CA MET A 382 5.80 -15.79 15.60
C MET A 382 4.99 -16.38 14.43
N PHE A 383 5.62 -17.22 13.61
CA PHE A 383 5.07 -17.68 12.34
C PHE A 383 5.26 -19.17 12.13
N PRO A 384 4.44 -19.83 11.29
CA PRO A 384 4.67 -21.21 10.91
C PRO A 384 6.03 -21.35 10.19
N GLN A 385 6.64 -22.53 10.32
CA GLN A 385 7.89 -22.89 9.65
C GLN A 385 7.78 -23.03 8.12
N ALA A 386 6.62 -22.72 7.56
CA ALA A 386 6.19 -23.02 6.21
C ALA A 386 5.15 -21.98 5.83
N LEU A 387 5.34 -21.31 4.69
CA LEU A 387 4.29 -20.48 4.14
C LEU A 387 3.04 -21.33 3.85
N PRO A 388 1.84 -20.77 4.06
CA PRO A 388 0.63 -21.32 3.48
C PRO A 388 0.80 -21.54 1.97
N VAL A 389 0.14 -22.56 1.43
CA VAL A 389 0.13 -22.77 -0.02
C VAL A 389 -0.64 -21.59 -0.67
N PRO A 390 -0.05 -20.92 -1.67
CA PRO A 390 -0.69 -19.81 -2.38
C PRO A 390 -2.02 -20.16 -3.05
#